data_AF-A0A8J2IQS2-F1
#
_entry.id   AF-A0A8J2IQS2-F1
#
_cell.length_a   1.000
_cell.length_b   1.000
_cell.length_c   1.000
_cell.angle_alpha   90.00
_cell.angle_beta   90.00
_cell.angle_gamma   90.00
#
_symmetry.space_group_name_H-M   'P 1'
#
loop_
_entity.id
_entity.type
_entity.pdbx_description
1 polymer ?
#
loop_
_entity_poly.entity_id
_entity_poly.type
_entity_poly.pdbx_seq_one_letter_code
_entity_poly.pdbx_strand_id
1 'polypeptide(L)'
;MSLPILDHFAILVSYQTLQTVTQNLSKSLLVIDGGAHADGLTVNKLIHLSDGTYLEFIAFVEGVDPEKRRAHRWGNLEEGKIADWAHTLHSEAEYAALQKRVADAGNGITYGNLTSLQRHRPDGVLMKCLVSVALDPNGERIFPGTIPFWCVDETERYLRSPFKAEGGDGLHEYTKHPSHAKGVSRVTVLLPEKDVATYKPVYDAIHNQKGAEGEWPYDLPAGPNEGSNKVVLSTLEGGNGKAKIKLTLLGTKDSPESIELLPGLTVDFERKA
;
A
#
# COMPACT_ATOMS: atom_id res chain seq x y z
N MET A 1 14.73 -9.52 15.39
CA MET A 1 13.96 -8.28 15.17
C MET A 1 13.13 -8.51 13.92
N SER A 2 11.85 -8.11 13.93
CA SER A 2 10.88 -8.34 12.87
C SER A 2 11.18 -7.50 11.62
N LEU A 3 10.88 -8.06 10.44
CA LEU A 3 10.84 -7.27 9.21
C LEU A 3 9.60 -6.37 9.22
N PRO A 4 9.59 -5.26 8.47
CA PRO A 4 8.34 -4.54 8.24
C PRO A 4 7.35 -5.45 7.51
N ILE A 5 6.07 -5.33 7.85
CA ILE A 5 5.00 -6.11 7.23
C ILE A 5 4.43 -5.30 6.08
N LEU A 6 4.31 -5.85 4.88
CA LEU A 6 3.63 -5.17 3.78
C LEU A 6 2.13 -5.07 4.08
N ASP A 7 1.53 -3.90 3.85
CA ASP A 7 0.15 -3.65 4.26
C ASP A 7 -0.81 -3.46 3.07
N HIS A 8 -0.69 -2.35 2.33
CA HIS A 8 -1.55 -2.10 1.17
C HIS A 8 -0.98 -1.06 0.19
N PHE A 9 -1.67 -0.91 -0.93
CA PHE A 9 -1.40 0.09 -1.97
C PHE A 9 -2.61 0.98 -2.16
N ALA A 10 -2.42 2.29 -2.13
CA ALA A 10 -3.46 3.26 -2.40
C ALA A 10 -3.42 3.66 -3.89
N ILE A 11 -4.47 3.33 -4.63
CA ILE A 11 -4.68 3.67 -6.03
C ILE A 11 -5.69 4.81 -6.07
N LEU A 12 -5.20 6.02 -6.35
CA LEU A 12 -6.06 7.19 -6.40
C LEU A 12 -6.84 7.17 -7.71
N VAL A 13 -8.16 7.28 -7.64
CA VAL A 13 -9.06 7.32 -8.80
C VAL A 13 -10.08 8.46 -8.67
N SER A 14 -10.71 8.81 -9.79
CA SER A 14 -11.87 9.69 -9.76
C SER A 14 -13.05 9.00 -9.06
N TYR A 15 -13.99 9.79 -8.54
CA TYR A 15 -15.22 9.25 -7.95
C TYR A 15 -16.00 8.40 -8.96
N GLN A 16 -16.08 8.81 -10.21
CA GLN A 16 -16.77 8.08 -11.29
C GLN A 16 -16.09 6.75 -11.63
N THR A 17 -14.75 6.73 -11.66
CA THR A 17 -14.00 5.48 -11.84
C THR A 17 -14.27 4.52 -10.69
N LEU A 18 -14.30 5.01 -9.45
CA LEU A 18 -14.61 4.19 -8.28
C LEU A 18 -16.00 3.53 -8.39
N GLN A 19 -17.00 4.20 -8.96
CA GLN A 19 -18.34 3.61 -9.13
C GLN A 19 -18.36 2.42 -10.10
N THR A 20 -17.46 2.39 -11.09
CA THR A 20 -17.47 1.39 -12.17
C THR A 20 -16.42 0.30 -12.02
N VAL A 21 -15.40 0.50 -11.18
CA VAL A 21 -14.24 -0.41 -11.06
C VAL A 21 -14.63 -1.85 -10.70
N THR A 22 -15.66 -2.05 -9.86
CA THR A 22 -16.15 -3.39 -9.51
C THR A 22 -16.60 -4.17 -10.74
N GLN A 23 -17.32 -3.52 -11.65
CA GLN A 23 -17.86 -4.17 -12.84
C GLN A 23 -16.77 -4.36 -13.90
N ASN A 24 -15.90 -3.36 -14.05
CA ASN A 24 -14.77 -3.40 -14.99
C ASN A 24 -13.79 -4.54 -14.67
N LEU A 25 -13.53 -4.80 -13.39
CA LEU A 25 -12.58 -5.83 -12.97
C LEU A 25 -13.21 -7.19 -12.68
N SER A 26 -14.53 -7.34 -12.76
CA SER A 26 -15.27 -8.55 -12.37
C SER A 26 -14.78 -9.86 -13.00
N LYS A 27 -14.18 -9.80 -14.20
CA LYS A 27 -13.61 -10.97 -14.90
C LYS A 27 -12.21 -11.37 -14.43
N SER A 28 -11.54 -10.53 -13.63
CA SER A 28 -10.15 -10.71 -13.23
C SER A 28 -9.99 -10.67 -11.70
N LEU A 29 -10.66 -9.75 -11.03
CA LEU A 29 -10.50 -9.51 -9.60
C LEU A 29 -11.87 -9.28 -8.94
N LEU A 30 -11.94 -9.69 -7.68
CA LEU A 30 -13.09 -9.42 -6.84
C LEU A 30 -12.83 -8.10 -6.11
N VAL A 31 -13.70 -7.12 -6.33
CA VAL A 31 -13.63 -5.80 -5.70
C VAL A 31 -14.79 -5.65 -4.72
N ILE A 32 -14.46 -5.35 -3.47
CA ILE A 32 -15.41 -5.24 -2.35
C ILE A 32 -15.56 -3.78 -1.96
N ASP A 33 -16.76 -3.36 -1.57
CA ASP A 33 -16.97 -2.02 -1.05
C ASP A 33 -16.25 -1.88 0.29
N GLY A 34 -15.34 -0.89 0.36
CA GLY A 34 -14.57 -0.63 1.56
C GLY A 34 -15.35 0.26 2.52
N GLY A 35 -15.64 1.50 2.12
CA GLY A 35 -16.46 2.45 2.88
C GLY A 35 -15.89 3.88 2.92
N ALA A 36 -16.52 4.75 3.72
CA ALA A 36 -16.18 6.16 3.80
C ALA A 36 -15.27 6.45 5.00
N HIS A 37 -14.19 7.21 4.77
CA HIS A 37 -13.32 7.70 5.83
C HIS A 37 -14.08 8.69 6.73
N ALA A 38 -13.81 8.64 8.03
CA ALA A 38 -14.56 9.40 9.03
C ALA A 38 -14.38 10.93 8.91
N ASP A 39 -13.35 11.39 8.20
CA ASP A 39 -13.15 12.81 7.85
C ASP A 39 -14.12 13.31 6.75
N GLY A 40 -14.86 12.40 6.12
CA GLY A 40 -15.82 12.68 5.05
C GLY A 40 -15.18 13.08 3.72
N LEU A 41 -13.87 12.96 3.56
CA LEU A 41 -13.17 13.43 2.35
C LEU A 41 -13.10 12.37 1.27
N THR A 42 -12.97 11.11 1.65
CA THR A 42 -12.68 10.02 0.72
C THR A 42 -13.50 8.76 1.02
N VAL A 43 -13.71 7.97 -0.03
CA VAL A 43 -14.39 6.67 0.00
C VAL A 43 -13.56 5.68 -0.80
N ASN A 44 -13.62 4.39 -0.45
CA ASN A 44 -12.79 3.38 -1.08
C ASN A 44 -13.53 2.08 -1.46
N LYS A 45 -12.88 1.32 -2.34
CA LYS A 45 -13.17 -0.08 -2.67
C LYS A 45 -11.88 -0.87 -2.61
N LEU A 46 -11.96 -2.13 -2.21
CA LEU A 46 -10.80 -2.94 -1.82
C LEU A 46 -10.72 -4.23 -2.64
N ILE A 47 -9.50 -4.65 -2.97
CA ILE A 47 -9.20 -6.01 -3.43
C ILE A 47 -8.39 -6.68 -2.32
N HIS A 48 -8.99 -7.64 -1.62
CA HIS A 48 -8.33 -8.37 -0.54
C HIS A 48 -7.55 -9.56 -1.08
N LEU A 49 -6.31 -9.74 -0.64
CA LEU A 49 -5.46 -10.85 -1.09
C LEU A 49 -5.27 -11.88 0.04
N SER A 50 -4.98 -13.13 -0.34
CA SER A 50 -4.86 -14.24 0.61
C SER A 50 -3.63 -14.15 1.52
N ASP A 51 -2.65 -13.35 1.15
CA ASP A 51 -1.51 -13.01 2.01
C ASP A 51 -1.84 -11.95 3.08
N GLY A 52 -3.06 -11.43 3.07
CA GLY A 52 -3.57 -10.43 4.01
C GLY A 52 -3.24 -8.99 3.64
N THR A 53 -2.56 -8.74 2.52
CA THR A 53 -2.45 -7.42 1.92
C THR A 53 -3.72 -7.06 1.13
N TYR A 54 -3.86 -5.81 0.72
CA TYR A 54 -4.96 -5.40 -0.16
C TYR A 54 -4.55 -4.25 -1.09
N LEU A 55 -5.32 -4.08 -2.17
CA LEU A 55 -5.27 -2.89 -3.02
C LEU A 55 -6.48 -2.02 -2.72
N GLU A 56 -6.26 -0.73 -2.51
CA GLU A 56 -7.29 0.24 -2.19
C GLU A 56 -7.49 1.17 -3.38
N PHE A 57 -8.62 1.05 -4.08
CA PHE A 57 -9.09 2.14 -4.91
C PHE A 57 -9.70 3.19 -4.00
N ILE A 58 -9.09 4.36 -3.95
CA ILE A 58 -9.59 5.48 -3.15
C ILE A 58 -9.95 6.65 -4.05
N ALA A 59 -11.10 7.25 -3.80
CA ALA A 59 -11.52 8.49 -4.44
C ALA A 59 -11.90 9.53 -3.39
N PHE A 60 -11.71 10.80 -3.74
CA PHE A 60 -12.41 11.87 -3.04
C PHE A 60 -13.92 11.75 -3.31
N VAL A 61 -14.73 12.06 -2.30
CA VAL A 61 -16.19 12.06 -2.45
C VAL A 61 -16.64 13.07 -3.51
N GLU A 62 -17.76 12.80 -4.15
CA GLU A 62 -18.35 13.72 -5.10
C GLU A 62 -18.64 15.08 -4.44
N GLY A 63 -18.24 16.16 -5.09
CA GLY A 63 -18.42 17.52 -4.56
C GLY A 63 -17.55 17.85 -3.34
N VAL A 64 -16.47 17.09 -3.08
CA VAL A 64 -15.51 17.43 -2.02
C VAL A 64 -15.07 18.90 -2.11
N ASP A 65 -14.96 19.56 -0.96
CA ASP A 65 -14.45 20.92 -0.89
C ASP A 65 -13.05 21.00 -1.53
N PRO A 66 -12.82 21.89 -2.52
CA PRO A 66 -11.55 21.96 -3.24
C PRO A 66 -10.34 22.28 -2.36
N GLU A 67 -10.50 23.09 -1.30
CA GLU A 67 -9.40 23.41 -0.38
C GLU A 67 -9.08 22.21 0.51
N LYS A 68 -10.12 21.53 1.04
CA LYS A 68 -9.92 20.29 1.80
C LYS A 68 -9.26 19.20 0.95
N ARG A 69 -9.66 19.07 -0.31
CA ARG A 69 -8.99 18.18 -1.26
C ARG A 69 -7.52 18.60 -1.39
N ARG A 70 -7.22 19.86 -1.73
CA ARG A 70 -5.83 20.35 -1.89
C ARG A 70 -4.95 20.12 -0.66
N ALA A 71 -5.50 20.24 0.55
CA ALA A 71 -4.79 20.01 1.80
C ALA A 71 -4.54 18.53 2.10
N HIS A 72 -5.32 17.62 1.51
CA HIS A 72 -5.13 16.18 1.67
C HIS A 72 -3.83 15.72 1.00
N ARG A 73 -3.13 14.75 1.61
CA ARG A 73 -1.81 14.28 1.13
C ARG A 73 -1.79 13.78 -0.31
N TRP A 74 -2.94 13.28 -0.78
CA TRP A 74 -3.14 12.80 -2.15
C TRP A 74 -3.93 13.77 -3.05
N GLY A 75 -4.31 14.93 -2.52
CA GLY A 75 -5.24 15.87 -3.16
C GLY A 75 -4.82 16.40 -4.53
N ASN A 76 -3.52 16.59 -4.69
CA ASN A 76 -2.88 17.16 -5.88
C ASN A 76 -2.14 16.10 -6.71
N LEU A 77 -2.34 14.82 -6.42
CA LEU A 77 -1.78 13.73 -7.20
C LEU A 77 -2.62 13.43 -8.43
N GLU A 78 -1.97 12.85 -9.42
CA GLU A 78 -2.64 12.36 -10.62
C GLU A 78 -3.47 11.12 -10.29
N GLU A 79 -4.74 11.13 -10.72
CA GLU A 79 -5.63 9.99 -10.60
C GLU A 79 -5.28 8.92 -11.65
N GLY A 80 -5.70 7.67 -11.42
CA GLY A 80 -5.42 6.53 -12.28
C GLY A 80 -4.09 5.82 -12.01
N LYS A 81 -3.42 6.14 -10.90
CA LYS A 81 -2.08 5.61 -10.54
C LYS A 81 -2.06 5.12 -9.10
N ILE A 82 -1.08 4.27 -8.79
CA ILE A 82 -0.71 3.99 -7.40
C ILE A 82 -0.12 5.29 -6.83
N ALA A 83 -0.86 5.90 -5.91
CA ALA A 83 -0.51 7.15 -5.26
C ALA A 83 0.48 6.93 -4.12
N ASP A 84 0.37 5.80 -3.41
CA ASP A 84 1.17 5.52 -2.23
C ASP A 84 1.12 4.02 -1.86
N TRP A 85 1.95 3.63 -0.90
CA TRP A 85 1.98 2.27 -0.37
C TRP A 85 2.40 2.23 1.09
N ALA A 86 1.99 1.19 1.81
CA ALA A 86 2.11 1.12 3.25
C ALA A 86 2.82 -0.13 3.75
N HIS A 87 3.56 0.06 4.84
CA HIS A 87 3.90 -0.99 5.78
C HIS A 87 3.03 -0.91 7.04
N THR A 88 3.00 -2.01 7.77
CA THR A 88 2.44 -2.11 9.11
C THR A 88 3.43 -2.78 10.07
N LEU A 89 3.08 -2.81 11.34
CA LEU A 89 3.85 -3.42 12.44
C LEU A 89 2.93 -4.38 13.19
N HIS A 90 3.51 -5.32 13.95
CA HIS A 90 2.73 -6.21 14.80
C HIS A 90 2.02 -5.45 15.94
N SER A 91 2.60 -4.33 16.38
CA SER A 91 2.01 -3.48 17.41
C SER A 91 2.47 -2.02 17.30
N GLU A 92 1.66 -1.10 17.82
CA GLU A 92 2.02 0.32 17.97
C GLU A 92 3.32 0.50 18.77
N ALA A 93 3.59 -0.36 19.76
CA ALA A 93 4.75 -0.26 20.64
C ALA A 93 6.10 -0.35 19.89
N GLU A 94 6.13 -1.01 18.73
CA GLU A 94 7.34 -1.12 17.89
C GLU A 94 7.65 0.17 17.12
N TYR A 95 6.67 1.07 17.00
CA TYR A 95 6.76 2.24 16.13
C TYR A 95 7.85 3.23 16.59
N ALA A 96 7.99 3.47 17.89
CA ALA A 96 9.00 4.39 18.41
C ALA A 96 10.43 3.93 18.08
N ALA A 97 10.69 2.63 18.14
CA ALA A 97 12.00 2.07 17.79
C ALA A 97 12.30 2.23 16.30
N LEU A 98 11.30 2.00 15.44
CA LEU A 98 11.40 2.24 14.01
C LEU A 98 11.66 3.73 13.70
N GLN A 99 10.85 4.63 14.27
CA GLN A 99 10.99 6.08 14.05
C GLN A 99 12.39 6.55 14.44
N LYS A 100 12.91 6.06 15.58
CA LYS A 100 14.28 6.31 16.01
C LYS A 100 15.32 5.76 15.03
N ARG A 101 15.20 4.52 14.56
CA ARG A 101 16.15 3.94 13.58
C ARG A 101 16.23 4.77 12.30
N VAL A 102 15.10 5.24 11.78
CA VAL A 102 15.07 6.06 10.57
C VAL A 102 15.74 7.42 10.83
N ALA A 103 15.45 8.07 11.95
CA ALA A 103 16.11 9.33 12.31
C ALA A 103 17.63 9.17 12.50
N ASP A 104 18.06 8.08 13.15
CA ASP A 104 19.47 7.77 13.39
C ASP A 104 20.24 7.41 12.10
N ALA A 105 19.56 7.17 10.97
CA ALA A 105 20.20 6.95 9.67
C ALA A 105 20.93 8.21 9.15
N GLY A 106 20.68 9.38 9.74
CA GLY A 106 21.50 10.59 9.55
C GLY A 106 21.33 11.29 8.20
N ASN A 107 20.31 10.93 7.42
CA ASN A 107 20.02 11.54 6.11
C ASN A 107 18.92 12.62 6.17
N GLY A 108 18.53 13.05 7.38
CA GLY A 108 17.54 14.10 7.62
C GLY A 108 16.09 13.69 7.39
N ILE A 109 15.84 12.46 6.93
CA ILE A 109 14.50 11.91 6.78
C ILE A 109 14.02 11.37 8.13
N THR A 110 12.78 11.69 8.49
CA THR A 110 12.15 11.19 9.72
C THR A 110 10.74 10.69 9.41
N TYR A 111 10.07 10.14 10.41
CA TYR A 111 8.63 9.90 10.36
C TYR A 111 7.91 10.75 11.41
N GLY A 112 6.72 11.25 11.07
CA GLY A 112 5.86 11.96 12.02
C GLY A 112 5.30 11.06 13.11
N ASN A 113 4.52 11.65 14.03
CA ASN A 113 3.78 10.87 15.02
C ASN A 113 2.66 10.06 14.34
N LEU A 114 2.28 8.96 14.99
CA LEU A 114 1.08 8.22 14.62
C LEU A 114 -0.18 9.08 14.85
N THR A 115 -1.08 9.04 13.88
CA THR A 115 -2.35 9.79 13.89
C THR A 115 -3.50 8.86 13.59
N SER A 116 -4.63 9.02 14.28
CA SER A 116 -5.79 8.14 14.09
C SER A 116 -6.44 8.38 12.72
N LEU A 117 -6.68 7.29 11.99
CA LEU A 117 -7.51 7.23 10.81
C LEU A 117 -8.62 6.20 11.04
N GLN A 118 -9.84 6.57 10.63
CA GLN A 118 -11.01 5.75 10.87
C GLN A 118 -11.86 5.67 9.61
N ARG A 119 -12.51 4.52 9.41
CA ARG A 119 -13.41 4.27 8.28
C ARG A 119 -14.58 3.43 8.74
N HIS A 120 -15.79 3.78 8.32
CA HIS A 120 -16.96 2.93 8.49
C HIS A 120 -17.09 1.99 7.31
N ARG A 121 -17.25 0.70 7.59
CA ARG A 121 -17.61 -0.32 6.60
C ARG A 121 -19.09 -0.19 6.18
N PRO A 122 -19.52 -0.81 5.06
CA PRO A 122 -20.92 -0.82 4.64
C PRO A 122 -21.88 -1.41 5.68
N ASP A 123 -21.41 -2.35 6.51
CA ASP A 123 -22.16 -2.95 7.62
C ASP A 123 -22.19 -2.07 8.89
N GLY A 124 -21.61 -0.86 8.83
CA GLY A 124 -21.57 0.08 9.95
C GLY A 124 -20.45 -0.18 10.96
N VAL A 125 -19.68 -1.26 10.82
CA VAL A 125 -18.57 -1.54 11.74
C VAL A 125 -17.46 -0.51 11.55
N LEU A 126 -17.00 0.07 12.66
CA LEU A 126 -15.92 1.05 12.69
C LEU A 126 -14.56 0.35 12.67
N MET A 127 -13.76 0.62 11.64
CA MET A 127 -12.36 0.25 11.55
C MET A 127 -11.49 1.43 11.98
N LYS A 128 -10.42 1.16 12.74
CA LYS A 128 -9.44 2.16 13.15
C LYS A 128 -8.02 1.68 12.90
N CYS A 129 -7.18 2.62 12.47
CA CYS A 129 -5.75 2.42 12.31
C CYS A 129 -5.00 3.71 12.66
N LEU A 130 -3.71 3.57 12.88
CA LEU A 130 -2.79 4.66 13.13
C LEU A 130 -1.89 4.86 11.92
N VAL A 131 -1.82 6.10 11.43
CA VAL A 131 -1.07 6.47 10.23
C VAL A 131 0.08 7.39 10.56
N SER A 132 1.24 7.13 9.97
CA SER A 132 2.36 8.08 9.95
C SER A 132 3.03 8.13 8.59
N VAL A 133 3.53 9.31 8.23
CA VAL A 133 4.17 9.62 6.94
C VAL A 133 5.60 10.09 7.14
N ALA A 134 6.43 9.86 6.14
CA ALA A 134 7.81 10.34 6.13
C ALA A 134 7.86 11.86 5.93
N LEU A 135 8.79 12.50 6.63
CA LEU A 135 9.02 13.94 6.63
C LEU A 135 10.45 14.23 6.16
N ASP A 136 10.60 15.31 5.42
CA ASP A 136 11.88 15.84 5.00
C ASP A 136 12.57 16.63 6.15
N PRO A 137 13.80 17.13 5.94
CA PRO A 137 14.52 17.89 6.97
C PRO A 137 13.82 19.18 7.43
N ASN A 138 12.89 19.71 6.65
CA ASN A 138 12.09 20.90 6.99
C ASN A 138 10.79 20.53 7.73
N GLY A 139 10.53 19.24 7.94
CA GLY A 139 9.27 18.74 8.51
C GLY A 139 8.12 18.71 7.50
N GLU A 140 8.39 18.90 6.20
CA GLU A 140 7.39 18.78 5.15
C GLU A 140 7.21 17.33 4.74
N ARG A 141 6.01 16.98 4.26
CA ARG A 141 5.72 15.61 3.83
C ARG A 141 6.52 15.27 2.58
N ILE A 142 7.20 14.14 2.60
CA ILE A 142 7.84 13.59 1.40
C ILE A 142 6.76 13.25 0.37
N PHE A 143 7.10 13.41 -0.91
CA PHE A 143 6.21 13.06 -2.01
C PHE A 143 5.69 11.61 -1.87
N PRO A 144 4.37 11.37 -1.89
CA PRO A 144 3.79 10.04 -1.73
C PRO A 144 4.36 8.98 -2.68
N GLY A 145 4.51 7.76 -2.17
CA GLY A 145 5.10 6.63 -2.90
C GLY A 145 6.62 6.57 -2.96
N THR A 146 7.34 7.63 -2.53
CA THR A 146 8.82 7.64 -2.46
C THR A 146 9.36 6.69 -1.38
N ILE A 147 8.70 6.69 -0.23
CA ILE A 147 9.00 5.88 0.97
C ILE A 147 7.64 5.43 1.51
N PRO A 148 7.49 4.19 2.02
CA PRO A 148 6.19 3.73 2.50
C PRO A 148 5.71 4.57 3.69
N PHE A 149 4.41 4.80 3.76
CA PHE A 149 3.79 5.26 5.01
C PHE A 149 3.51 4.08 5.95
N TRP A 150 3.24 4.37 7.21
CA TRP A 150 2.88 3.36 8.21
C TRP A 150 1.38 3.37 8.44
N CYS A 151 0.78 2.19 8.48
CA CYS A 151 -0.64 1.98 8.77
C CYS A 151 -0.75 0.85 9.79
N VAL A 152 -0.67 1.19 11.08
CA VAL A 152 -0.70 0.23 12.19
C VAL A 152 -2.14 -0.05 12.58
N ASP A 153 -2.50 -1.32 12.69
CA ASP A 153 -3.85 -1.73 13.10
C ASP A 153 -4.12 -1.31 14.56
N GLU A 154 -5.20 -0.56 14.80
CA GLU A 154 -5.72 -0.28 16.15
C GLU A 154 -6.88 -1.22 16.47
N THR A 155 -7.75 -1.48 15.48
CA THR A 155 -8.73 -2.56 15.52
C THR A 155 -8.20 -3.83 14.87
N GLU A 156 -8.79 -4.98 15.20
CA GLU A 156 -8.46 -6.28 14.61
C GLU A 156 -8.34 -6.25 13.08
N ARG A 157 -7.24 -6.80 12.55
CA ARG A 157 -6.90 -6.71 11.12
C ARG A 157 -8.00 -7.20 10.19
N TYR A 158 -8.73 -8.25 10.55
CA TYR A 158 -9.79 -8.81 9.72
C TYR A 158 -10.91 -7.80 9.41
N LEU A 159 -11.06 -6.74 10.23
CA LEU A 159 -12.00 -5.66 9.95
C LEU A 159 -11.55 -4.78 8.78
N ARG A 160 -10.23 -4.65 8.58
CA ARG A 160 -9.62 -3.87 7.50
C ARG A 160 -9.28 -4.71 6.27
N SER A 161 -8.76 -5.93 6.48
CA SER A 161 -8.36 -6.89 5.46
C SER A 161 -8.71 -8.31 5.89
N PRO A 162 -9.92 -8.80 5.57
CA PRO A 162 -10.31 -10.19 5.84
C PRO A 162 -9.64 -11.14 4.83
N PHE A 163 -8.74 -12.00 5.31
CA PHE A 163 -8.07 -13.01 4.49
C PHE A 163 -8.20 -14.46 5.00
N LYS A 164 -8.64 -14.64 6.25
CA LYS A 164 -8.99 -15.96 6.83
C LYS A 164 -10.50 -16.16 6.82
N ALA A 165 -10.96 -17.39 6.62
CA ALA A 165 -12.39 -17.72 6.71
C ALA A 165 -12.93 -17.54 8.14
N GLU A 166 -14.24 -17.39 8.26
CA GLU A 166 -14.91 -17.40 9.56
C GLU A 166 -14.67 -18.76 10.25
N GLY A 167 -14.04 -18.73 11.43
CA GLY A 167 -13.57 -19.94 12.15
C GLY A 167 -12.06 -20.18 12.07
N GLY A 168 -11.33 -19.45 11.23
CA GLY A 168 -9.86 -19.46 11.18
C GLY A 168 -9.25 -20.50 10.22
N ASP A 169 -10.03 -21.48 9.75
CA ASP A 169 -9.59 -22.52 8.84
C ASP A 169 -9.82 -22.12 7.37
N GLY A 170 -8.74 -21.96 6.61
CA GLY A 170 -8.79 -21.65 5.17
C GLY A 170 -8.90 -20.15 4.85
N LEU A 171 -9.11 -19.87 3.56
CA LEU A 171 -9.07 -18.51 3.01
C LEU A 171 -10.46 -17.87 2.95
N HIS A 172 -10.52 -16.57 3.24
CA HIS A 172 -11.74 -15.78 3.10
C HIS A 172 -12.22 -15.76 1.64
N GLU A 173 -13.53 -15.73 1.42
CA GLU A 173 -14.10 -15.73 0.06
C GLU A 173 -13.70 -14.48 -0.76
N TYR A 174 -13.50 -13.35 -0.08
CA TYR A 174 -13.06 -12.10 -0.71
C TYR A 174 -11.66 -12.17 -1.35
N THR A 175 -10.86 -13.18 -1.01
CA THR A 175 -9.52 -13.37 -1.58
C THR A 175 -9.50 -14.35 -2.75
N LYS A 176 -10.66 -14.79 -3.24
CA LYS A 176 -10.78 -15.73 -4.36
C LYS A 176 -11.02 -14.97 -5.65
N HIS A 177 -9.96 -14.73 -6.41
CA HIS A 177 -10.01 -13.96 -7.65
C HIS A 177 -10.03 -14.84 -8.91
N PRO A 178 -10.81 -14.48 -9.96
CA PRO A 178 -10.79 -15.17 -11.25
C PRO A 178 -9.41 -15.20 -11.94
N SER A 179 -8.56 -14.20 -11.71
CA SER A 179 -7.16 -14.16 -12.18
C SER A 179 -6.21 -15.05 -11.39
N HIS A 180 -6.71 -15.76 -10.36
CA HIS A 180 -5.91 -16.56 -9.45
C HIS A 180 -4.86 -15.77 -8.66
N ALA A 181 -5.00 -14.44 -8.55
CA ALA A 181 -4.19 -13.61 -7.67
C ALA A 181 -4.26 -14.09 -6.21
N LYS A 182 -3.09 -14.21 -5.58
CA LYS A 182 -2.93 -14.71 -4.20
C LYS A 182 -2.40 -13.65 -3.25
N GLY A 183 -1.58 -12.73 -3.75
CA GLY A 183 -0.81 -11.84 -2.91
C GLY A 183 0.02 -10.86 -3.70
N VAL A 184 0.87 -10.14 -2.99
CA VAL A 184 1.91 -9.29 -3.55
C VAL A 184 3.20 -10.06 -3.53
N SER A 185 3.86 -10.14 -4.68
CA SER A 185 5.17 -10.78 -4.79
C SER A 185 6.31 -9.77 -4.64
N ARG A 186 6.17 -8.59 -5.24
CA ARG A 186 7.25 -7.59 -5.28
C ARG A 186 6.71 -6.18 -5.37
N VAL A 187 7.39 -5.28 -4.68
CA VAL A 187 7.19 -3.83 -4.77
C VAL A 187 8.41 -3.24 -5.43
N THR A 188 8.24 -2.48 -6.51
CA THR A 188 9.33 -1.72 -7.12
C THR A 188 9.05 -0.24 -7.00
N VAL A 189 9.90 0.46 -6.27
CA VAL A 189 9.84 1.91 -6.12
C VAL A 189 10.84 2.52 -7.08
N LEU A 190 10.31 3.24 -8.06
CA LEU A 190 11.07 3.92 -9.11
C LEU A 190 11.30 5.37 -8.68
N LEU A 191 12.57 5.72 -8.51
CA LEU A 191 12.99 7.05 -8.05
C LEU A 191 13.74 7.80 -9.16
N PRO A 192 13.75 9.14 -9.15
CA PRO A 192 14.74 9.90 -9.89
C PRO A 192 16.14 9.43 -9.50
N GLU A 193 17.07 9.38 -10.46
CA GLU A 193 18.42 8.83 -10.22
C GLU A 193 19.13 9.54 -9.07
N LYS A 194 19.02 10.87 -9.03
CA LYS A 194 19.57 11.72 -7.98
C LYS A 194 19.05 11.41 -6.57
N ASP A 195 17.88 10.79 -6.45
CA ASP A 195 17.20 10.56 -5.17
C ASP A 195 17.52 9.19 -4.57
N VAL A 196 18.07 8.26 -5.36
CA VAL A 196 18.38 6.88 -4.91
C VAL A 196 19.35 6.90 -3.73
N ALA A 197 20.41 7.70 -3.80
CA ALA A 197 21.40 7.81 -2.73
C ALA A 197 20.81 8.39 -1.43
N THR A 198 19.82 9.27 -1.54
CA THR A 198 19.11 9.85 -0.40
C THR A 198 18.23 8.82 0.30
N TYR A 199 17.49 8.02 -0.47
CA TYR A 199 16.46 7.15 0.08
C TYR A 199 16.93 5.75 0.42
N LYS A 200 17.97 5.21 -0.24
CA LYS A 200 18.51 3.88 0.09
C LYS A 200 18.81 3.71 1.60
N PRO A 201 19.47 4.66 2.29
CA PRO A 201 19.69 4.55 3.74
C PRO A 201 18.40 4.51 4.57
N VAL A 202 17.30 5.15 4.10
CA VAL A 202 15.99 5.05 4.76
C VAL A 202 15.44 3.64 4.66
N TYR A 203 15.52 3.03 3.48
CA TYR A 203 15.09 1.64 3.30
C TYR A 203 15.95 0.68 4.14
N ASP A 204 17.27 0.92 4.22
CA ASP A 204 18.17 0.17 5.11
C ASP A 204 17.70 0.27 6.58
N ALA A 205 17.28 1.46 7.03
CA ALA A 205 16.81 1.69 8.40
C ALA A 205 15.42 1.12 8.69
N ILE A 206 14.48 1.23 7.75
CA ILE A 206 13.12 0.65 7.84
C ILE A 206 13.22 -0.86 8.02
N HIS A 207 14.02 -1.51 7.18
CA HIS A 207 14.19 -2.97 7.17
C HIS A 207 15.25 -3.46 8.17
N ASN A 208 15.91 -2.54 8.88
CA ASN A 208 16.95 -2.80 9.85
C ASN A 208 18.09 -3.69 9.30
N GLN A 209 18.39 -3.55 8.02
CA GLN A 209 19.45 -4.28 7.33
C GLN A 209 19.83 -3.57 6.03
N LYS A 210 21.07 -3.76 5.59
CA LYS A 210 21.51 -3.25 4.29
C LYS A 210 20.89 -4.08 3.17
N GLY A 211 20.20 -3.42 2.26
CA GLY A 211 19.65 -4.07 1.07
C GLY A 211 20.76 -4.39 0.09
N ALA A 212 20.92 -5.67 -0.24
CA ALA A 212 21.80 -6.11 -1.31
C ALA A 212 21.20 -5.64 -2.64
N GLU A 213 22.00 -4.95 -3.46
CA GLU A 213 21.57 -4.45 -4.78
C GLU A 213 20.31 -3.56 -4.76
N GLY A 214 19.98 -2.95 -3.61
CA GLY A 214 18.77 -2.14 -3.46
C GLY A 214 17.50 -2.96 -3.28
N GLU A 215 17.61 -4.16 -2.70
CA GLU A 215 16.48 -5.02 -2.37
C GLU A 215 16.39 -5.29 -0.86
N TRP A 216 15.16 -5.27 -0.32
CA TRP A 216 14.89 -5.60 1.08
C TRP A 216 13.68 -6.53 1.20
N PRO A 217 13.75 -7.59 2.03
CA PRO A 217 12.61 -8.47 2.28
C PRO A 217 11.59 -7.81 3.21
N TYR A 218 10.33 -8.19 3.07
CA TYR A 218 9.25 -7.85 4.00
C TYR A 218 8.52 -9.10 4.50
N ASP A 219 7.83 -8.96 5.61
CA ASP A 219 6.87 -9.96 6.10
C ASP A 219 5.46 -9.69 5.56
N LEU A 220 4.59 -10.69 5.66
CA LEU A 220 3.20 -10.63 5.20
C LEU A 220 2.23 -10.93 6.35
N PRO A 221 1.04 -10.32 6.36
CA PRO A 221 0.08 -10.53 7.45
C PRO A 221 -0.37 -11.98 7.63
N ALA A 222 -0.47 -12.76 6.54
CA ALA A 222 -0.83 -14.18 6.59
C ALA A 222 0.37 -15.11 6.83
N GLY A 223 1.59 -14.57 6.96
CA GLY A 223 2.84 -15.32 6.93
C GLY A 223 3.44 -15.45 5.53
N PRO A 224 4.62 -16.07 5.41
CA PRO A 224 5.38 -16.13 4.16
C PRO A 224 4.62 -16.87 3.06
N ASN A 225 4.80 -16.43 1.82
CA ASN A 225 4.30 -17.08 0.61
C ASN A 225 5.47 -17.38 -0.35
N GLU A 226 5.16 -17.95 -1.53
CA GLU A 226 6.18 -18.33 -2.53
C GLU A 226 6.67 -17.17 -3.42
N GLY A 227 6.14 -15.97 -3.21
CA GLY A 227 6.57 -14.75 -3.90
C GLY A 227 7.98 -14.33 -3.52
N SER A 228 8.52 -13.39 -4.29
CA SER A 228 9.84 -12.81 -4.04
C SER A 228 9.90 -12.12 -2.66
N ASN A 229 8.79 -11.55 -2.21
CA ASN A 229 8.59 -10.86 -0.93
C ASN A 229 9.62 -9.76 -0.65
N LYS A 230 9.88 -8.93 -1.67
CA LYS A 230 10.89 -7.85 -1.62
C LYS A 230 10.36 -6.50 -2.07
N VAL A 231 10.88 -5.45 -1.43
CA VAL A 231 10.90 -4.10 -1.96
C VAL A 231 12.20 -3.90 -2.73
N VAL A 232 12.10 -3.31 -3.92
CA VAL A 232 13.23 -3.01 -4.80
C VAL A 232 13.24 -1.51 -5.08
N LEU A 233 14.36 -0.85 -4.82
CA LEU A 233 14.60 0.51 -5.33
C LEU A 233 15.22 0.42 -6.73
N SER A 234 14.64 1.15 -7.68
CA SER A 234 15.17 1.26 -9.04
C SER A 234 15.05 2.70 -9.53
N THR A 235 15.73 3.02 -10.63
CA THR A 235 15.63 4.34 -11.26
C THR A 235 14.43 4.41 -12.22
N LEU A 236 13.85 5.61 -12.33
CA LEU A 236 12.87 5.94 -13.37
C LEU A 236 13.52 5.85 -14.75
N GLU A 237 12.75 5.39 -15.73
CA GLU A 237 13.13 5.52 -17.14
C GLU A 237 13.32 7.01 -17.48
N GLY A 238 14.50 7.37 -18.00
CA GLY A 238 14.90 8.76 -18.24
C GLY A 238 15.47 9.51 -17.03
N GLY A 239 15.54 8.90 -15.84
CA GLY A 239 16.28 9.39 -14.66
C GLY A 239 15.67 10.58 -13.91
N ASN A 240 14.53 11.11 -14.36
CA ASN A 240 13.89 12.30 -13.78
C ASN A 240 12.37 12.11 -13.53
N GLY A 241 11.78 13.02 -12.76
CA GLY A 241 10.35 13.04 -12.47
C GLY A 241 10.00 12.88 -10.99
N LYS A 242 8.79 12.38 -10.72
CA LYS A 242 8.29 12.04 -9.39
C LYS A 242 8.36 10.52 -9.20
N ALA A 243 8.48 10.07 -7.95
CA ALA A 243 8.51 8.66 -7.63
C ALA A 243 7.28 7.92 -8.20
N LYS A 244 7.47 6.68 -8.63
CA LYS A 244 6.41 5.79 -9.11
C LYS A 244 6.52 4.44 -8.43
N ILE A 245 5.40 3.77 -8.22
CA ILE A 245 5.34 2.42 -7.68
C ILE A 245 4.93 1.48 -8.80
N LYS A 246 5.62 0.35 -8.93
CA LYS A 246 5.17 -0.81 -9.69
C LYS A 246 4.93 -1.96 -8.73
N LEU A 247 3.86 -2.69 -8.98
CA LEU A 247 3.44 -3.84 -8.20
C LEU A 247 3.51 -5.09 -9.07
N THR A 248 4.08 -6.17 -8.53
CA THR A 248 3.97 -7.51 -9.10
C THR A 248 3.14 -8.37 -8.15
N LEU A 249 2.03 -8.92 -8.64
CA LEU A 249 1.18 -9.85 -7.90
C LEU A 249 1.78 -11.25 -7.91
N LEU A 250 1.53 -12.00 -6.84
CA LEU A 250 1.73 -13.45 -6.81
C LEU A 250 0.49 -14.13 -7.39
N GLY A 251 0.69 -15.04 -8.33
CA GLY A 251 -0.36 -15.85 -8.93
C GLY A 251 0.03 -17.31 -9.05
N THR A 252 -0.93 -18.11 -9.51
CA THR A 252 -0.70 -19.52 -9.83
C THR A 252 -0.26 -19.68 -11.29
N LYS A 253 0.07 -20.90 -11.72
CA LYS A 253 0.30 -21.22 -13.14
C LYS A 253 -0.88 -20.84 -14.05
N ASP A 254 -2.10 -20.79 -13.51
CA ASP A 254 -3.32 -20.44 -14.24
C ASP A 254 -3.59 -18.93 -14.24
N SER A 255 -2.76 -18.13 -13.54
CA SER A 255 -2.83 -16.68 -13.62
C SER A 255 -2.37 -16.16 -14.99
N PRO A 256 -2.96 -15.06 -15.49
CA PRO A 256 -2.45 -14.39 -16.67
C PRO A 256 -1.04 -13.82 -16.42
N GLU A 257 -0.35 -13.39 -17.47
CA GLU A 257 0.96 -12.74 -17.31
C GLU A 257 0.86 -11.37 -16.65
N SER A 258 -0.22 -10.65 -16.97
CA SER A 258 -0.54 -9.36 -16.39
C SER A 258 -2.05 -9.10 -16.48
N ILE A 259 -2.52 -8.13 -15.70
CA ILE A 259 -3.87 -7.57 -15.81
C ILE A 259 -3.81 -6.05 -15.76
N GLU A 260 -4.73 -5.40 -16.46
CA GLU A 260 -4.92 -3.96 -16.39
C GLU A 260 -5.94 -3.65 -15.27
N LEU A 261 -5.51 -2.92 -14.24
CA LEU A 261 -6.37 -2.50 -13.13
C LEU A 261 -7.23 -1.29 -13.52
N LEU A 262 -6.64 -0.38 -14.29
CA LEU A 262 -7.22 0.84 -14.83
C LEU A 262 -6.53 1.15 -16.16
N PRO A 263 -7.13 1.93 -17.07
CA PRO A 263 -6.47 2.34 -18.31
C PRO A 263 -5.05 2.88 -18.07
N GLY A 264 -4.04 2.16 -18.58
CA GLY A 264 -2.62 2.51 -18.43
C GLY A 264 -1.96 2.09 -17.11
N LEU A 265 -2.67 1.39 -16.22
CA LEU A 265 -2.14 0.82 -14.98
C LEU A 265 -2.21 -0.72 -15.04
N THR A 266 -1.13 -1.32 -15.54
CA THR A 266 -0.95 -2.78 -15.61
C THR A 266 -0.14 -3.29 -14.43
N VAL A 267 -0.54 -4.45 -13.90
CA VAL A 267 0.22 -5.20 -12.90
C VAL A 267 0.57 -6.58 -13.43
N ASP A 268 1.84 -6.97 -13.26
CA ASP A 268 2.36 -8.25 -13.71
C ASP A 268 2.16 -9.33 -12.65
N PHE A 269 2.17 -10.59 -13.07
CA PHE A 269 2.15 -11.75 -12.19
C PHE A 269 3.49 -12.47 -12.15
N GLU A 270 3.99 -12.71 -10.94
CA GLU A 270 4.91 -13.81 -10.68
C GLU A 270 4.10 -15.10 -10.52
N ARG A 271 4.16 -15.96 -11.53
CA ARG A 271 3.41 -17.23 -11.56
C ARG A 271 4.21 -18.33 -10.87
N LYS A 272 3.64 -18.92 -9.81
CA LYS A 272 4.20 -20.10 -9.12
C LYS A 272 3.38 -21.35 -9.42
N ALA A 273 4.03 -22.51 -9.26
CA ALA A 273 3.54 -23.81 -9.70
C ALA A 273 2.30 -24.27 -8.93
#